data_AF-A0A7J4LE43-F1
#
_entry.id   AF-A0A7J4LE43-F1
#
_cell.length_a   1.000
_cell.length_b   1.000
_cell.length_c   1.000
_cell.angle_alpha   90.00
_cell.angle_beta   90.00
_cell.angle_gamma   90.00
#
_symmetry.space_group_name_H-M   'P 1'
#
loop_
_entity.id
_entity.type
_entity.pdbx_description
1 polymer ?
#
loop_
_entity_poly.entity_id
_entity_poly.type
_entity_poly.pdbx_seq_one_letter_code
_entity_poly.pdbx_strand_id
1 'polypeptide(L)' 'VCPEAAIDLLETFININDSMCKACNICVKICPIGALEVPIDEE' A
#
# COMPACT_ATOMS: atom_id res chain seq x y z
N VAL A 1 0.30 10.10 15.28
CA VAL A 1 1.18 9.01 15.79
C VAL A 1 1.90 9.35 17.11
N CYS A 2 1.77 10.58 17.63
CA CYS A 2 2.22 10.95 18.98
C CYS A 2 1.14 11.77 19.70
N PRO A 3 0.88 11.52 21.00
CA PRO A 3 -0.17 12.19 21.77
C PRO A 3 0.08 13.69 22.01
N GLU A 4 1.33 14.13 21.97
CA GLU A 4 1.71 15.54 22.16
C GLU A 4 1.83 16.30 20.82
N ALA A 5 1.19 15.79 19.77
CA ALA A 5 1.26 16.32 18.40
C ALA A 5 2.68 16.41 17.79
N ALA A 6 3.62 15.64 18.35
CA ALA A 6 5.03 15.68 17.92
C ALA A 6 5.29 15.00 16.57
N ILE A 7 4.36 14.18 16.07
CA ILE A 7 4.42 13.62 14.72
C ILE A 7 3.06 13.65 14.05
N ASP A 8 3.12 14.17 12.83
CA ASP A 8 2.05 14.29 11.87
C ASP A 8 2.43 13.53 10.59
N LEU A 9 1.45 12.89 9.97
CA LEU A 9 1.67 11.93 8.90
C LEU A 9 1.60 12.67 7.56
N LEU A 10 2.78 13.07 7.06
CA LEU A 10 2.94 13.78 5.79
C LEU A 10 3.78 12.88 4.86
N GLU A 11 3.15 12.33 3.83
CA GLU A 11 3.79 11.68 2.66
C GLU A 11 4.21 10.20 2.72
N THR A 12 3.65 9.35 3.58
CA THR A 12 3.75 7.88 3.36
C THR A 12 2.73 7.42 2.31
N PHE A 13 3.12 7.42 1.04
CA PHE A 13 2.33 6.80 -0.02
C PHE A 13 3.19 5.90 -0.90
N ILE A 14 2.58 4.82 -1.38
CA ILE A 14 3.15 3.91 -2.36
C ILE A 14 2.47 4.21 -3.69
N ASN A 15 3.24 4.45 -4.74
CA ASN A 15 2.73 4.58 -6.10
C ASN A 15 2.97 3.27 -6.86
N ILE A 16 1.91 2.71 -7.44
CA ILE A 16 1.97 1.51 -8.28
C ILE A 16 1.84 1.96 -9.72
N ASN A 17 2.77 1.50 -10.57
CA ASN A 17 2.67 1.71 -12.01
C ASN A 17 1.84 0.57 -12.62
N ASP A 18 0.58 0.86 -12.94
CA ASP A 18 -0.38 -0.13 -13.46
C ASP A 18 0.06 -0.75 -14.79
N SER A 19 0.78 0.00 -15.63
CA SER A 19 1.33 -0.51 -16.88
C SER A 19 2.42 -1.58 -16.68
N MET A 20 3.04 -1.62 -15.49
CA MET A 20 4.06 -2.59 -15.13
C MET A 20 3.57 -3.64 -14.12
N CYS A 21 2.48 -3.35 -13.42
CA CYS A 21 1.90 -4.27 -12.44
C CYS A 21 1.37 -5.52 -13.14
N LYS A 22 1.79 -6.69 -12.67
CA LYS A 22 1.38 -8.00 -13.23
C LYS A 22 0.39 -8.74 -12.33
N ALA A 23 -0.24 -8.04 -11.39
CA ALA A 23 -1.10 -8.63 -10.36
C ALA A 23 -0.46 -9.82 -9.61
N CYS A 24 0.87 -9.80 -9.41
CA CYS A 24 1.62 -10.96 -8.89
C CYS A 24 1.48 -11.20 -7.38
N ASN A 25 0.79 -10.30 -6.67
CA ASN A 25 0.50 -10.41 -5.24
C ASN A 25 1.73 -10.43 -4.29
N ILE A 26 2.93 -10.11 -4.78
CA ILE A 26 4.13 -10.08 -3.94
C ILE A 26 4.08 -8.89 -2.96
N CYS A 27 3.72 -7.69 -3.44
CA CYS A 27 3.64 -6.48 -2.64
C CYS A 27 2.70 -6.63 -1.42
N VAL A 28 1.55 -7.30 -1.62
CA VAL A 28 0.60 -7.62 -0.55
C VAL A 28 1.22 -8.54 0.50
N LYS A 29 1.85 -9.64 0.07
CA LYS A 29 2.46 -10.62 0.98
C LYS A 29 3.59 -10.04 1.82
N ILE A 30 4.37 -9.12 1.26
CA ILE A 30 5.50 -8.50 1.97
C ILE A 30 5.08 -7.32 2.83
N CYS A 31 3.86 -6.77 2.66
CA CYS A 31 3.44 -5.58 3.38
C CYS A 31 3.21 -5.90 4.87
N PRO A 32 4.06 -5.40 5.78
CA PRO A 32 4.00 -5.79 7.19
C PRO A 32 2.77 -5.22 7.91
N ILE A 33 2.18 -4.17 7.35
CA ILE A 33 1.00 -3.49 7.89
C ILE A 33 -0.28 -3.86 7.14
N GLY A 34 -0.20 -4.71 6.11
CA GLY A 34 -1.35 -5.13 5.31
C GLY A 34 -2.04 -4.00 4.54
N ALA A 35 -1.30 -2.98 4.11
CA ALA A 35 -1.86 -1.79 3.46
C ALA A 35 -2.17 -1.93 1.95
N LEU A 36 -1.98 -3.12 1.35
CA LEU A 36 -2.08 -3.33 -0.10
C LEU A 36 -2.98 -4.54 -0.41
N GLU A 37 -3.65 -4.51 -1.57
CA GLU A 37 -4.46 -5.61 -2.13
C GLU A 37 -4.27 -5.76 -3.65
N VAL A 38 -4.66 -6.91 -4.20
CA VAL A 38 -4.72 -7.12 -5.66
C VAL A 38 -6.20 -7.03 -6.08
N PRO A 39 -6.55 -6.28 -7.14
CA PRO A 39 -7.92 -6.20 -7.63
C PRO A 39 -8.49 -7.57 -7.96
N ILE A 40 -9.76 -7.77 -7.65
CA ILE A 40 -10.52 -8.95 -8.04
C ILE A 40 -11.25 -8.56 -9.32
N ASP A 41 -10.95 -9.23 -10.43
CA ASP A 41 -11.71 -9.04 -11.66
C ASP A 41 -13.09 -9.72 -11.46
N GLU A 42 -14.14 -8.93 -11.22
CA GLU A 42 -15.53 -9.40 -11.26
C GLU A 42 -15.95 -9.52 -12.73
N GLU A 43 -16.13 -10.77 -13.17
CA GLU A 43 -16.62 -11.14 -14.51
C GLU A 43 -18.16 -11.22 -14.54
#